data_AF-A0A7W0ZJV4-F1
#
_entry.id   AF-A0A7W0ZJV4-F1
#
_cell.length_a   1.000
_cell.length_b   1.000
_cell.length_c   1.000
_cell.angle_alpha   90.00
_cell.angle_beta   90.00
_cell.angle_gamma   90.00
#
_symmetry.space_group_name_H-M   'P 1'
#
loop_
_entity.id
_entity.type
_entity.pdbx_description
1 polymer ?
#
loop_
_entity_poly.entity_id
_entity_poly.type
_entity_poly.pdbx_seq_one_letter_code
_entity_poly.pdbx_strand_id
1 'polypeptide(L)' 'MLVEQNSNKNSDWAKLARDGRRIAWVLREGEYLARVVDGEVVMMHSNDQ' A
#
# COMPACT_ATOMS: atom_id res chain seq x y z
N MET A 1 10.64 -13.30 5.50
CA MET A 1 9.39 -12.75 4.94
C MET A 1 9.70 -12.25 3.54
N LEU A 2 9.20 -12.92 2.50
CA LEU A 2 9.40 -12.52 1.10
C LEU A 2 8.19 -11.68 0.68
N VAL A 3 8.42 -10.41 0.34
CA VAL A 3 7.43 -9.56 -0.31
C VAL A 3 7.65 -9.70 -1.81
N GLU A 4 6.64 -10.17 -2.53
CA GLU A 4 6.67 -10.20 -3.98
C GLU A 4 6.66 -8.77 -4.53
N GLN A 5 7.68 -8.43 -5.33
CA GLN A 5 7.76 -7.18 -6.07
C GLN A 5 7.74 -7.51 -7.56
N ASN A 6 6.68 -7.10 -8.27
CA ASN A 6 6.66 -7.15 -9.72
C ASN A 6 7.47 -5.98 -10.28
N SER A 7 8.71 -6.23 -10.70
CA SER A 7 9.65 -5.22 -11.21
C SER A 7 9.11 -4.45 -12.42
N ASN A 8 8.24 -5.08 -13.23
CA ASN A 8 7.67 -4.51 -14.45
C ASN A 8 6.41 -3.67 -14.20
N LYS A 9 5.90 -3.61 -12.96
CA LYS A 9 4.71 -2.82 -12.67
C LYS A 9 5.02 -1.33 -12.81
N ASN A 10 4.34 -0.67 -13.75
CA ASN A 10 4.41 0.76 -13.96
C ASN A 10 3.35 1.48 -13.11
N SER A 11 3.64 1.68 -11.83
CA SER A 11 2.83 2.51 -10.92
C SER A 11 3.74 3.26 -9.95
N ASP A 12 3.24 4.36 -9.40
CA ASP A 12 3.98 5.14 -8.39
C ASP A 12 4.32 4.30 -7.15
N TRP A 13 3.43 3.40 -6.75
CA TRP A 13 3.67 2.45 -5.64
C TRP A 13 4.82 1.49 -5.95
N ALA A 14 4.86 0.96 -7.16
CA ALA A 14 5.95 0.06 -7.57
C ALA A 14 7.29 0.82 -7.66
N LYS A 15 7.27 2.10 -8.06
CA LYS A 15 8.47 2.95 -8.02
C LYS A 15 8.97 3.12 -6.58
N LEU A 16 8.09 3.51 -5.66
CA LEU A 16 8.46 3.65 -4.24
C LEU A 16 9.01 2.34 -3.65
N ALA A 17 8.40 1.20 -3.96
CA ALA A 17 8.90 -0.08 -3.47
C ALA A 17 10.27 -0.46 -4.05
N ARG A 18 10.53 -0.18 -5.34
CA ARG A 18 11.86 -0.34 -5.96
C ARG A 18 12.90 0.60 -5.34
N ASP A 19 12.49 1.78 -4.91
CA ASP A 19 13.33 2.72 -4.17
C ASP A 19 13.56 2.29 -2.69
N GLY A 20 13.09 1.10 -2.29
CA GLY A 20 13.31 0.52 -0.96
C GLY A 20 12.31 0.97 0.11
N ARG A 21 11.28 1.74 -0.26
CA ARG A 21 10.23 2.20 0.66
C ARG A 21 9.35 1.03 1.09
N ARG A 22 8.92 1.00 2.36
CA ARG A 22 8.03 -0.05 2.88
C ARG A 22 6.59 0.42 2.77
N ILE A 23 5.77 -0.34 2.04
CA ILE A 23 4.40 0.02 1.72
C ILE A 23 3.48 -1.16 2.03
N ALA A 24 2.39 -0.91 2.74
CA ALA A 24 1.36 -1.91 3.03
C ALA A 24 -0.03 -1.29 2.99
N TRP A 25 -1.03 -2.14 2.72
CA TRP A 25 -2.44 -1.80 2.81
C TRP A 25 -3.10 -2.65 3.89
N VAL A 26 -3.99 -2.03 4.66
CA VAL A 26 -4.86 -2.73 5.61
C VAL A 26 -6.20 -2.91 4.93
N LEU A 27 -6.65 -4.16 4.85
CA LEU A 27 -7.93 -4.52 4.28
C LEU A 27 -8.82 -5.16 5.34
N ARG A 28 -10.11 -4.85 5.30
CA ARG A 28 -11.14 -5.51 6.09
C ARG A 28 -12.39 -5.66 5.23
N GLU A 29 -12.95 -6.86 5.20
CA GLU A 29 -14.22 -7.13 4.50
C GLU A 29 -14.20 -6.69 3.01
N GLY A 30 -13.03 -6.75 2.36
CA GLY A 30 -12.84 -6.36 0.97
C GLY A 30 -12.53 -4.87 0.76
N GLU A 31 -12.59 -4.05 1.81
CA GLU A 31 -12.35 -2.62 1.75
C GLU A 31 -10.95 -2.23 2.21
N TYR A 32 -10.39 -1.20 1.60
CA TYR A 32 -9.15 -0.58 2.02
C TYR A 32 -9.43 0.38 3.18
N LEU A 33 -8.90 0.07 4.36
CA LEU A 33 -9.07 0.92 5.55
C LEU A 33 -7.94 1.92 5.73
N ALA A 34 -6.71 1.51 5.39
CA ALA A 34 -5.54 2.35 5.58
C ALA A 34 -4.41 1.95 4.64
N ARG A 35 -3.52 2.92 4.41
CA ARG A 35 -2.21 2.68 3.80
C ARG A 35 -1.12 3.06 4.79
N VAL A 36 -0.08 2.23 4.85
CA VAL A 36 1.13 2.48 5.63
C VAL A 36 2.29 2.71 4.67
N VAL A 37 3.03 3.82 4.85
CA VAL A 37 4.27 4.12 4.11
C VAL A 37 5.36 4.45 5.13
N ASP A 38 6.37 3.59 5.27
CA ASP A 38 7.45 3.71 6.26
C ASP A 38 7.02 3.94 7.71
N GLY A 39 5.85 3.43 8.07
CA GLY A 39 5.27 3.58 9.40
C GLY A 39 4.29 4.75 9.53
N GLU A 40 4.21 5.63 8.53
CA GLU A 40 3.15 6.64 8.47
C GLU A 40 1.84 6.02 8.02
N VAL A 41 0.77 6.23 8.80
CA VAL A 41 -0.55 5.67 8.54
C VAL A 41 -1.46 6.76 7.98
N VAL A 42 -2.08 6.48 6.83
CA VAL A 42 -3.16 7.30 6.27
C VAL A 42 -4.43 6.46 6.23
N MET A 43 -5.44 6.89 6.99
CA MET A 43 -6.77 6.28 6.95
C MET A 43 -7.43 6.61 5.62
N MET A 44 -7.99 5.59 4.97
CA MET A 44 -8.82 5.73 3.78
C MET A 44 -10.24 5.97 4.26
N HIS A 45 -10.91 7.00 3.76
CA HIS A 45 -12.31 7.23 4.09
C HIS A 45 -13.17 6.22 3.33
N SER A 46 -13.83 5.31 4.05
CA SER A 46 -15.02 4.62 3.54
C SER A 46 -16.08 5.70 3.32
N ASN A 47 -16.44 5.94 2.06
CA ASN A 47 -17.53 6.85 1.75
C ASN A 47 -18.84 6.09 1.97
N ASP A 48 -19.18 5.86 3.23
CA ASP A 48 -20.47 5.29 3.63
C ASP A 48 -21.53 6.39 3.47
N GLN A 49 -22.12 6.47 2.27
CA GLN A 49 -23.43 7.08 2.02
C GLN A 49 -24.43 5.97 1.70
#